data_AF-A0A3M2A2C1-F1
#
_entry.id   AF-A0A3M2A2C1-F1
#
_cell.length_a   1.000
_cell.length_b   1.000
_cell.length_c   1.000
_cell.angle_alpha   90.00
_cell.angle_beta   90.00
_cell.angle_gamma   90.00
#
_symmetry.space_group_name_H-M   'P 1'
#
loop_
_entity.id
_entity.type
_entity.pdbx_description
1 polymer ?
#
loop_
_entity_poly.entity_id
_entity_poly.type
_entity_poly.pdbx_seq_one_letter_code
_entity_poly.pdbx_strand_id
1 'polypeptide(L)'
;MKLAPRRREMSNHAKRLGELLVERGLIRPEDLERALSAQRETGRPLGEVLAEQGVLTEQAVRWALAEQMDLPLVHPDPGAIDPEVLRRVPAELCRR
;
A
#
# COMPACT_ATOMS: atom_id res chain seq x y z
N MET A 1 -22.57 2.03 -31.66
CA MET A 1 -22.30 3.33 -30.99
C MET A 1 -22.88 3.22 -29.58
N LYS A 2 -22.18 3.29 -28.45
CA LYS A 2 -20.84 3.76 -28.09
C LYS A 2 -20.24 2.81 -27.03
N LEU A 3 -18.93 2.61 -27.09
CA LEU A 3 -18.12 1.84 -26.14
C LEU A 3 -18.36 2.32 -24.69
N ALA A 4 -18.63 1.38 -23.78
CA ALA A 4 -18.61 1.65 -22.34
C ALA A 4 -17.20 2.08 -21.90
N PRO A 5 -17.05 3.08 -21.01
CA PRO A 5 -15.75 3.61 -20.63
C PRO A 5 -14.92 2.60 -19.82
N ARG A 6 -13.60 2.62 -20.06
CA ARG A 6 -12.59 1.73 -19.47
C ARG A 6 -12.29 2.13 -18.01
N ARG A 7 -12.59 1.24 -17.04
CA ARG A 7 -11.85 0.97 -15.77
C ARG A 7 -11.10 2.15 -15.11
N ARG A 8 -11.71 3.33 -14.92
CA ARG A 8 -11.07 4.49 -14.24
C ARG A 8 -11.96 5.35 -13.32
N GLU A 9 -13.17 4.91 -12.97
CA GLU A 9 -14.11 5.74 -12.17
C GLU A 9 -14.43 5.13 -10.79
N MET A 10 -13.41 4.88 -9.99
CA MET A 10 -13.52 4.74 -8.52
C MET A 10 -12.43 5.60 -7.89
N SER A 11 -12.53 6.92 -8.11
CA SER A 11 -11.66 7.93 -7.49
C SER A 11 -12.23 8.32 -6.13
N ASN A 12 -12.03 7.48 -5.10
CA ASN A 12 -12.00 8.01 -3.74
C ASN A 12 -10.78 8.93 -3.65
N HIS A 13 -10.98 10.17 -3.21
CA HIS A 13 -9.98 11.24 -3.16
C HIS A 13 -8.85 11.01 -2.14
N ALA A 14 -8.55 9.76 -1.79
CA ALA A 14 -7.30 9.41 -1.12
C ALA A 14 -6.16 9.66 -2.10
N LYS A 15 -5.18 10.49 -1.71
CA LYS A 15 -3.95 10.71 -2.49
C LYS A 15 -3.36 9.36 -2.92
N ARG A 16 -2.87 9.25 -4.14
CA ARG A 16 -2.21 8.01 -4.57
C ARG A 16 -0.93 7.84 -3.76
N LEU A 17 -0.60 6.61 -3.37
CA LEU A 17 0.59 6.31 -2.56
C LEU A 17 1.85 7.01 -3.11
N GLY A 18 2.09 6.95 -4.42
CA GLY A 18 3.25 7.59 -5.03
C GLY A 18 3.28 9.11 -4.85
N GLU A 19 2.15 9.80 -5.04
CA GLU A 19 2.04 11.25 -4.85
C GLU A 19 2.28 11.63 -3.39
N LEU A 20 1.70 10.85 -2.46
CA LEU A 20 1.90 11.02 -1.03
C LEU A 20 3.38 10.89 -0.65
N LEU A 21 4.07 9.86 -1.16
CA LEU A 21 5.48 9.62 -0.86
C LEU A 21 6.38 10.77 -1.35
N VAL A 22 6.08 11.35 -2.52
CA VAL A 22 6.80 12.52 -3.06
C VAL A 22 6.52 13.76 -2.22
N GLU A 23 5.25 14.02 -1.89
CA GLU A 23 4.85 15.17 -1.07
C GLU A 23 5.49 15.15 0.33
N ARG A 24 5.62 13.95 0.92
CA ARG A 24 6.29 13.73 2.21
C ARG A 24 7.81 13.78 2.11
N GLY A 25 8.38 13.93 0.91
CA GLY A 25 9.82 13.94 0.68
C GLY A 25 10.51 12.60 0.93
N LEU A 26 9.74 11.50 0.98
CA LEU A 26 10.25 10.16 1.22
C LEU A 26 10.91 9.56 -0.02
N ILE A 27 10.47 9.98 -1.20
CA ILE A 27 11.07 9.64 -2.49
C ILE A 27 11.11 10.90 -3.37
N ARG A 28 12.00 10.91 -4.36
CA ARG A 28 11.98 11.96 -5.39
C ARG A 28 11.02 11.61 -6.52
N PRO A 29 10.54 12.59 -7.30
CA PRO A 29 9.70 12.32 -8.47
C PRO A 29 10.32 11.32 -9.45
N GLU A 30 11.65 11.37 -9.64
CA GLU A 30 12.36 10.49 -10.56
C GLU A 30 12.40 9.04 -10.05
N ASP A 31 12.48 8.84 -8.73
CA ASP A 31 12.40 7.51 -8.11
C ASP A 31 11.01 6.92 -8.29
N LEU A 32 9.97 7.74 -8.16
CA LEU A 32 8.58 7.33 -8.41
C LEU A 32 8.38 6.89 -9.87
N GLU A 33 8.90 7.64 -10.84
CA GLU A 33 8.78 7.30 -12.25
C GLU A 33 9.47 5.97 -12.60
N ARG A 34 10.69 5.75 -12.07
CA ARG A 34 11.42 4.49 -12.23
C ARG A 34 10.65 3.32 -11.61
N ALA A 35 10.13 3.50 -10.39
CA ALA A 35 9.38 2.47 -9.70
C ALA A 35 8.04 2.15 -10.39
N LEU A 36 7.33 3.16 -10.91
CA LEU A 36 6.11 2.95 -11.70
C LEU A 36 6.38 2.20 -13.02
N SER A 37 7.54 2.42 -13.63
CA SER A 37 7.94 1.70 -14.84
C SER A 37 8.21 0.23 -14.54
N ALA A 38 9.02 -0.05 -13.51
CA ALA A 38 9.26 -1.41 -13.03
C ALA A 38 7.98 -2.13 -12.54
N GLN A 39 7.06 -1.41 -11.89
CA GLN A 39 5.75 -1.96 -11.52
C GLN A 39 4.95 -2.40 -12.76
N ARG A 40 4.95 -1.63 -13.84
CA ARG A 40 4.21 -2.00 -15.07
C ARG A 40 4.80 -3.24 -15.74
N GLU A 41 6.12 -3.39 -15.69
CA GLU A 41 6.83 -4.53 -16.26
C GLU A 41 6.65 -5.81 -15.43
N THR A 42 6.69 -5.68 -14.10
CA THR A 42 6.66 -6.83 -13.18
C THR A 42 5.25 -7.20 -12.70
N GLY A 43 4.30 -6.26 -12.75
CA GLY A 43 2.97 -6.39 -12.16
C GLY A 43 2.93 -6.31 -10.63
N ARG A 44 4.06 -6.02 -9.97
CA ARG A 44 4.17 -5.99 -8.50
C ARG A 44 3.64 -4.69 -7.88
N PRO A 45 3.21 -4.71 -6.61
CA PRO A 45 2.82 -3.51 -5.88
C PRO A 45 3.93 -2.44 -5.85
N LEU A 46 3.54 -1.17 -5.97
CA LEU A 46 4.49 -0.05 -6.03
C LEU A 46 5.39 0.02 -4.79
N GLY A 47 4.82 -0.17 -3.61
CA GLY A 47 5.58 -0.17 -2.35
C GLY A 47 6.63 -1.27 -2.28
N GLU A 48 6.32 -2.45 -2.80
CA GLU A 48 7.27 -3.58 -2.87
C GLU A 48 8.42 -3.27 -3.82
N VAL A 49 8.13 -2.72 -5.01
CA VAL A 49 9.15 -2.28 -5.96
C VAL A 49 10.06 -1.20 -5.36
N LEU A 50 9.48 -0.21 -4.68
CA LEU A 50 10.25 0.84 -4.00
C LEU A 50 11.15 0.28 -2.89
N ALA A 51 10.67 -0.73 -2.16
CA ALA A 51 11.43 -1.38 -1.10
C ALA A 51 12.62 -2.18 -1.63
N GLU A 52 12.39 -2.98 -2.67
CA GLU A 52 13.44 -3.78 -3.30
C GLU A 52 14.51 -2.95 -4.00
N GLN A 53 14.12 -1.82 -4.58
CA GLN A 53 15.07 -0.87 -5.17
C GLN A 53 15.90 -0.12 -4.10
N GLY A 54 15.62 -0.33 -2.80
CA GLY A 54 16.30 0.33 -1.70
C GLY A 54 15.97 1.82 -1.58
N VAL A 55 14.97 2.30 -2.32
CA VAL A 55 14.51 3.70 -2.31
C VAL A 55 13.74 3.99 -1.03
N LEU A 56 12.96 3.01 -0.57
CA LEU A 56 12.15 3.12 0.64
C LEU A 56 12.32 1.88 1.52
N THR A 57 12.13 1.99 2.82
CA THR A 57 12.10 0.80 3.70
C THR A 57 10.70 0.20 3.72
N GLU A 58 10.57 -1.11 3.97
CA GLU A 58 9.25 -1.73 4.16
C GLU A 58 8.42 -1.03 5.25
N GLN A 59 9.08 -0.59 6.33
CA GLN A 59 8.42 0.12 7.41
C GLN A 59 7.83 1.46 6.94
N ALA A 60 8.57 2.21 6.12
CA ALA A 60 8.09 3.45 5.54
C ALA A 60 6.96 3.22 4.51
N VAL A 61 6.99 2.12 3.76
CA VAL A 61 5.86 1.70 2.91
C VAL A 61 4.61 1.46 3.75
N ARG A 62 4.72 0.71 4.85
CA ARG A 62 3.60 0.42 5.77
C ARG A 62 3.01 1.69 6.37
N TRP A 63 3.87 2.63 6.79
CA TRP A 63 3.44 3.95 7.28
C TRP A 63 2.67 4.74 6.23
N ALA A 64 3.20 4.84 5.02
CA ALA A 64 2.56 5.60 3.94
C ALA A 64 1.21 4.98 3.52
N LEU A 65 1.09 3.65 3.53
CA LEU A 65 -0.18 2.95 3.29
C LEU A 65 -1.20 3.20 4.41
N ALA A 66 -0.77 3.14 5.67
CA ALA A 66 -1.63 3.43 6.81
C ALA A 66 -2.16 4.88 6.75
N GLU A 67 -1.30 5.84 6.44
CA GLU A 67 -1.66 7.25 6.24
C GLU A 67 -2.62 7.43 5.05
N GLN A 68 -2.35 6.76 3.92
CA GLN A 68 -3.22 6.81 2.75
C GLN A 68 -4.64 6.32 3.05
N MET A 69 -4.76 5.34 3.96
CA MET A 69 -6.03 4.71 4.35
C MET A 69 -6.67 5.36 5.57
N ASP A 70 -6.04 6.39 6.16
CA ASP A 70 -6.44 6.98 7.45
C ASP A 70 -6.59 5.93 8.57
N LEU A 71 -5.64 4.97 8.61
CA LEU A 71 -5.59 3.89 9.58
C LEU A 71 -4.42 4.08 10.54
N PRO A 72 -4.61 3.78 11.84
CA PRO A 72 -3.49 3.73 12.78
C PRO A 72 -2.60 2.52 12.47
N LEU A 73 -1.28 2.73 12.47
CA LEU A 73 -0.32 1.64 12.44
C LEU A 73 -0.14 1.09 13.87
N VAL A 74 -0.52 -0.17 14.08
CA VAL A 74 -0.43 -0.83 15.39
C VAL A 74 0.48 -2.04 15.33
N HIS A 75 1.24 -2.26 16.41
CA HIS A 75 1.91 -3.54 16.65
C HIS A 75 0.99 -4.39 17.52
N PRO A 76 0.41 -5.48 16.99
CA PRO A 76 -0.50 -6.30 17.77
C PRO A 76 0.24 -6.96 18.94
N ASP A 77 -0.33 -6.85 20.14
CA ASP A 77 0.10 -7.59 21.33
C ASP A 77 -0.79 -8.83 21.48
N PRO A 78 -0.27 -10.05 21.28
CA PRO A 78 -1.04 -11.27 21.41
C PRO A 78 -1.70 -11.45 22.79
N GLY A 79 -1.10 -10.92 23.86
CA GLY A 79 -1.62 -11.02 25.22
C GLY A 79 -2.80 -10.09 25.50
N ALA A 80 -2.98 -9.05 24.68
CA ALA A 80 -4.04 -8.06 24.84
C ALA A 80 -5.26 -8.31 23.93
N ILE A 81 -5.21 -9.32 23.05
CA ILE A 81 -6.30 -9.64 22.13
C ILE A 81 -7.28 -10.61 22.79
N ASP A 82 -8.57 -10.24 22.79
CA ASP A 82 -9.65 -11.10 23.29
C ASP A 82 -9.67 -12.46 22.54
N PRO A 83 -9.55 -13.60 23.24
CA PRO A 83 -9.63 -14.92 22.64
C PRO A 83 -10.90 -15.19 21.83
N GLU A 84 -12.04 -14.59 22.19
CA GLU A 84 -13.29 -14.73 21.42
C GLU A 84 -13.20 -14.04 20.06
N VAL A 85 -12.44 -12.95 19.94
CA VAL A 85 -12.20 -12.26 18.66
C VAL A 85 -11.32 -13.13 17.76
N LEU A 86 -10.27 -13.75 18.31
CA LEU A 86 -9.37 -14.63 17.54
C LEU A 86 -10.12 -15.81 16.91
N ARG A 87 -11.14 -16.36 17.58
CA ARG A 87 -11.96 -17.47 17.04
C ARG A 87 -12.82 -17.07 15.83
N ARG A 88 -13.08 -15.78 15.62
CA ARG A 88 -13.91 -15.31 14.50
C ARG A 88 -13.16 -15.24 13.17
N VAL A 89 -11.83 -15.29 13.19
CA VAL A 89 -10.99 -15.21 11.99
C VAL A 89 -10.25 -16.53 11.81
N PRO A 90 -10.60 -17.36 10.81
CA PRO A 90 -9.91 -18.62 10.56
C PRO A 90 -8.42 -18.41 10.28
N ALA A 91 -7.56 -19.28 10.82
CA ALA A 91 -6.12 -19.15 10.68
C ALA A 91 -5.65 -19.23 9.21
N GLU A 92 -6.36 -19.98 8.37
CA GLU A 92 -6.15 -20.01 6.92
C GLU A 92 -6.30 -18.64 6.27
N LEU A 93 -7.21 -17.79 6.75
CA LEU A 93 -7.42 -16.46 6.17
C LEU A 93 -6.23 -15.54 6.47
N CYS A 94 -5.62 -15.64 7.66
CA CYS A 94 -4.47 -14.82 8.04
C CYS A 94 -3.17 -15.18 7.31
N ARG A 95 -3.08 -16.38 6.74
CA ARG A 95 -1.91 -16.88 6.01
C ARG A 95 -1.96 -16.61 4.50
N ARG A 96 -3.06 -16.06 4.00
CA ARG A 96 -3.28 -15.74 2.58
C ARG A 96 -2.92 -14.30 2.29
#